data_AF-A0A849YQV7-F1
#
_entry.id   AF-A0A849YQV7-F1
#
_cell.length_a   1.000
_cell.length_b   1.000
_cell.length_c   1.000
_cell.angle_alpha   90.00
_cell.angle_beta   90.00
_cell.angle_gamma   90.00
#
_symmetry.space_group_name_H-M   'P 1'
#
loop_
_entity.id
_entity.type
_entity.pdbx_description
1 polymer ?
#
loop_
_entity_poly.entity_id
_entity_poly.type
_entity_poly.pdbx_seq_one_letter_code
_entity_poly.pdbx_strand_id
1 'polypeptide(L)'
;MARLYPSLFVKCHAPLNRVEAVLHLDRPSETAVLDGPGCHDAHGHPDPEMKPKIGSILCTDANAGMEVMSGVVPVDYIQPYWSNLFAYYLTEGYEKLGATLLNVVRNDRPKAREKVDLLRRHPVVTKGSNRVGDPTAPAGEEEDGRARLVIKAPRQGAFDNIHIAPRMRLPFEKALVEEIGSPNLLIPLTGRVADAAKWKMDDVVMAPFCAHDCFHLHWRWSDCASDPWACGWSSLGPYSVPGACMIPHNQTLDLRMRSDHQIAYIAKATNVPANKGVTFCHHGTAYALMVGKQVEGARASVLIGHSPSLQFRDDKKVWRATNSWAAFYWQLRYDLRARDFVYQPRERLDIYDLSGLLGM
;
A
#
# COMPACT_ATOMS: atom_id res chain seq x y z
N MET A 1 6.38 12.71 10.90
CA MET A 1 7.16 11.58 10.32
C MET A 1 8.64 11.86 10.57
N ALA A 2 9.37 10.90 11.15
CA ALA A 2 10.82 10.97 11.25
C ALA A 2 11.44 10.46 9.94
N ARG A 3 12.34 11.24 9.32
CA ARG A 3 13.11 10.80 8.16
C ARG A 3 14.44 10.26 8.65
N LEU A 4 14.80 9.06 8.18
CA LEU A 4 16.04 8.38 8.53
C LEU A 4 16.89 8.25 7.26
N TYR A 5 18.17 8.60 7.31
CA TYR A 5 19.05 8.56 6.15
C TYR A 5 20.20 7.55 6.36
N PRO A 6 19.92 6.24 6.44
CA PRO A 6 20.96 5.21 6.51
C PRO A 6 21.66 5.13 5.15
N SER A 7 22.55 6.07 4.87
CA SER A 7 23.24 6.19 3.59
C SER A 7 24.71 5.84 3.74
N LEU A 8 25.27 5.22 2.70
CA LEU A 8 26.68 4.88 2.62
C LEU A 8 27.27 5.55 1.39
N PHE A 9 28.40 6.22 1.55
CA PHE A 9 29.14 6.87 0.48
C PHE A 9 30.49 6.19 0.28
N VAL A 10 30.78 5.75 -0.94
CA VAL A 10 32.08 5.18 -1.32
C VAL A 10 32.74 6.06 -2.36
N LYS A 11 34.01 6.39 -2.13
CA LYS A 11 34.89 7.02 -3.11
C LYS A 11 36.24 6.30 -3.07
N CYS A 12 36.74 5.90 -4.24
CA CYS A 12 38.03 5.23 -4.38
C CYS A 12 38.90 5.98 -5.39
N HIS A 13 40.23 5.92 -5.22
CA HIS A 13 41.19 6.51 -6.15
C HIS A 13 41.43 5.61 -7.39
N ALA A 14 41.04 4.34 -7.31
CA ALA A 14 41.08 3.38 -8.41
C ALA A 14 39.64 3.04 -8.88
N PRO A 15 39.45 2.65 -10.16
CA PRO A 15 38.16 2.15 -10.60
C PRO A 15 37.82 0.85 -9.87
N LEU A 16 36.56 0.67 -9.49
CA LEU A 16 36.07 -0.56 -8.87
C LEU A 16 35.08 -1.25 -9.80
N ASN A 17 35.32 -2.53 -10.08
CA ASN A 17 34.41 -3.33 -10.90
C ASN A 17 33.04 -3.47 -10.23
N ARG A 18 33.04 -3.65 -8.90
CA ARG A 18 31.83 -3.80 -8.09
C ARG A 18 32.06 -3.30 -6.67
N VAL A 19 31.02 -2.69 -6.11
CA VAL A 19 30.89 -2.37 -4.68
C VAL A 19 29.54 -2.91 -4.22
N GLU A 20 29.53 -3.60 -3.08
CA GLU A 20 28.30 -4.07 -2.44
C GLU A 20 28.17 -3.41 -1.07
N ALA A 21 26.98 -2.86 -0.80
CA ALA A 21 26.62 -2.28 0.47
C ALA A 21 25.38 -3.00 1.00
N VAL A 22 25.45 -3.43 2.26
CA VAL A 22 24.35 -4.07 2.97
C VAL A 22 23.95 -3.18 4.14
N LEU A 23 22.69 -2.72 4.14
CA LEU A 23 22.10 -2.00 5.24
C LEU A 23 21.09 -2.90 5.94
N HIS A 24 21.29 -3.09 7.25
CA HIS A 24 20.33 -3.77 8.11
C HIS A 24 19.40 -2.72 8.72
N LEU A 25 18.11 -2.83 8.40
CA LEU A 25 17.09 -1.88 8.83
C LEU A 25 16.12 -2.66 9.71
N ASP A 26 16.17 -2.36 10.99
CA ASP A 26 15.46 -3.09 12.02
C ASP A 26 14.45 -2.15 12.70
N ARG A 27 13.16 -2.47 12.56
CA ARG A 27 12.08 -1.85 13.34
C ARG A 27 11.98 -2.59 14.68
N PRO A 28 11.58 -1.94 15.79
CA PRO A 28 11.15 -2.66 16.99
C PRO A 28 10.12 -3.76 16.66
N SER A 29 10.20 -4.89 17.36
CA SER A 29 9.33 -6.05 17.14
C SER A 29 7.91 -5.86 17.64
N GLU A 30 7.63 -4.74 18.31
CA GLU A 30 6.35 -4.37 18.90
C GLU A 30 5.98 -2.95 18.50
N THR A 31 4.73 -2.58 18.73
CA THR A 31 4.27 -1.20 18.53
C THR A 31 4.85 -0.30 19.62
N ALA A 32 5.41 0.85 19.24
CA ALA A 32 5.80 1.88 20.19
C ALA A 32 4.60 2.77 20.58
N VAL A 33 3.48 2.59 19.89
CA VAL A 33 2.20 3.25 20.14
C VAL A 33 1.35 2.27 20.95
N LEU A 34 1.67 2.18 22.23
CA LEU A 34 0.85 1.55 23.25
C LEU A 34 0.38 2.70 24.15
N ASP A 35 -0.90 3.05 24.07
CA ASP A 35 -1.59 3.85 25.09
C ASP A 35 -1.18 5.33 25.24
N GLY A 36 -0.64 5.93 24.17
CA GLY A 36 -0.26 7.34 24.16
C GLY A 36 -1.39 8.29 23.74
N PRO A 37 -1.57 9.45 24.40
CA PRO A 37 -2.58 10.46 24.05
C PRO A 37 -2.62 10.83 22.56
N GLY A 38 -1.50 10.75 21.83
CA GLY A 38 -1.44 10.98 20.38
C GLY A 38 -2.26 10.03 19.48
N CYS A 39 -2.68 8.85 19.97
CA CYS A 39 -3.65 7.97 19.30
C CYS A 39 -5.02 7.96 19.97
N HIS A 40 -5.14 8.46 21.20
CA HIS A 40 -6.38 8.47 21.99
C HIS A 40 -7.12 9.82 21.97
N ASP A 41 -6.49 10.95 21.62
CA ASP A 41 -6.94 12.26 22.11
C ASP A 41 -7.84 13.10 21.22
N ALA A 42 -8.42 12.55 20.15
CA ALA A 42 -9.62 13.15 19.59
C ALA A 42 -10.92 12.44 20.01
N HIS A 43 -10.84 11.15 20.38
CA HIS A 43 -12.04 10.30 20.48
C HIS A 43 -12.09 9.38 21.71
N GLY A 44 -11.10 9.42 22.61
CA GLY A 44 -11.15 8.77 23.91
C GLY A 44 -11.38 7.26 23.86
N HIS A 45 -10.81 6.56 22.90
CA HIS A 45 -11.08 5.14 22.71
C HIS A 45 -10.22 4.27 23.63
N PRO A 46 -10.81 3.50 24.56
CA PRO A 46 -10.07 2.67 25.51
C PRO A 46 -9.58 1.34 24.92
N ASP A 47 -9.96 1.01 23.67
CA ASP A 47 -9.67 -0.30 23.07
C ASP A 47 -8.42 -0.25 22.19
N PRO A 48 -7.41 -1.11 22.44
CA PRO A 48 -6.24 -1.20 21.58
C PRO A 48 -6.62 -1.87 20.26
N GLU A 49 -6.88 -1.05 19.24
CA GLU A 49 -7.04 -1.50 17.86
C GLU A 49 -5.73 -2.08 17.31
N MET A 50 -4.58 -1.60 17.79
CA MET A 50 -3.27 -2.11 17.40
C MET A 50 -2.92 -3.38 18.18
N LYS A 51 -2.46 -4.39 17.45
CA LYS A 51 -1.88 -5.61 18.01
C LYS A 51 -0.38 -5.41 18.19
N PRO A 52 0.26 -6.06 19.18
CA PRO A 52 1.72 -6.08 19.29
C PRO A 52 2.40 -6.67 18.06
N LYS A 53 1.72 -7.60 17.35
CA LYS A 53 2.24 -8.27 16.15
C LYS A 53 2.55 -7.25 15.05
N ILE A 54 3.79 -7.23 14.61
CA ILE A 54 4.27 -6.45 13.47
C ILE A 54 4.23 -7.31 12.21
N GLY A 55 3.92 -6.70 11.07
CA GLY A 55 3.93 -7.36 9.77
C GLY A 55 4.49 -6.45 8.68
N SER A 56 5.12 -7.09 7.69
CA SER A 56 5.61 -6.42 6.49
C SER A 56 4.63 -6.56 5.33
N ILE A 57 4.38 -5.48 4.62
CA ILE A 57 3.73 -5.47 3.30
C ILE A 57 4.72 -5.01 2.24
N LEU A 58 4.72 -5.72 1.12
CA LEU A 58 5.48 -5.34 -0.07
C LEU A 58 4.51 -4.91 -1.16
N CYS A 59 4.70 -3.72 -1.74
CA CYS A 59 3.79 -3.19 -2.75
C CYS A 59 4.51 -2.96 -4.08
N THR A 60 3.80 -3.15 -5.18
CA THR A 60 4.19 -2.72 -6.52
C THR A 60 3.28 -1.58 -6.93
N ASP A 61 3.85 -0.44 -7.28
CA ASP A 61 3.13 0.73 -7.72
C ASP A 61 2.57 0.51 -9.13
N ALA A 62 1.44 1.14 -9.44
CA ALA A 62 0.97 1.20 -10.81
C ALA A 62 1.87 2.11 -11.65
N ASN A 63 1.97 1.77 -12.93
CA ASN A 63 2.86 2.41 -13.90
C ASN A 63 2.13 3.14 -15.03
N ALA A 64 0.82 2.99 -15.08
CA ALA A 64 0.00 3.81 -15.95
C ALA A 64 -0.56 4.90 -15.06
N GLY A 65 -0.18 6.14 -15.35
CA GLY A 65 -0.84 7.31 -14.78
C GLY A 65 -2.34 7.08 -14.80
N MET A 66 -2.99 7.39 -13.69
CA MET A 66 -4.44 7.37 -13.65
C MET A 66 -4.93 8.20 -14.84
N GLU A 67 -5.79 7.63 -15.69
CA GLU A 67 -6.84 8.45 -16.26
C GLU A 67 -7.65 8.93 -15.06
N VAL A 68 -7.17 9.98 -14.41
CA VAL A 68 -7.97 10.77 -13.49
C VAL A 68 -9.17 11.13 -14.34
N MET A 69 -10.34 10.59 -14.01
CA MET A 69 -11.56 10.90 -14.75
C MET A 69 -11.67 12.42 -14.74
N SER A 70 -11.33 13.05 -15.86
CA SER A 70 -11.12 14.50 -16.01
C SER A 70 -12.44 15.27 -16.03
N GLY A 71 -13.47 14.72 -15.38
CA GLY A 71 -14.76 15.33 -15.20
C GLY A 71 -14.78 16.28 -14.00
N VAL A 72 -14.55 17.56 -14.26
CA VAL A 72 -15.21 18.70 -13.59
C VAL A 72 -14.70 19.16 -12.21
N VAL A 73 -13.70 18.54 -11.55
CA VAL A 73 -13.20 19.05 -10.26
C VAL A 73 -11.83 19.73 -10.40
N PRO A 74 -11.65 21.01 -9.98
CA PRO A 74 -10.37 21.71 -10.03
C PRO A 74 -9.30 21.01 -9.19
N VAL A 75 -8.11 20.88 -9.78
CA VAL A 75 -6.98 20.05 -9.32
C VAL A 75 -6.18 20.68 -8.15
N ASP A 76 -6.60 21.86 -7.67
CA ASP A 76 -5.80 22.66 -6.75
C ASP A 76 -6.08 22.39 -5.25
N TYR A 77 -7.01 21.48 -4.94
CA TYR A 77 -7.32 21.11 -3.56
C TYR A 77 -6.90 19.68 -3.24
N ILE A 78 -6.08 19.60 -2.20
CA ILE A 78 -5.32 18.46 -1.70
C ILE A 78 -6.24 17.27 -1.45
N GLN A 79 -6.14 16.27 -2.32
CA GLN A 79 -6.80 14.99 -2.13
C GLN A 79 -5.86 13.88 -2.53
N PRO A 80 -5.62 12.89 -1.68
CA PRO A 80 -4.70 11.83 -2.04
C PRO A 80 -5.41 10.85 -2.98
N TYR A 81 -4.90 10.81 -4.21
CA TYR A 81 -5.22 9.83 -5.22
C TYR A 81 -4.76 8.46 -4.73
N TRP A 82 -5.65 7.75 -4.05
CA TRP A 82 -5.32 6.42 -3.52
C TRP A 82 -5.67 5.31 -4.50
N SER A 83 -6.62 5.54 -5.41
CA SER A 83 -6.94 4.60 -6.46
C SER A 83 -5.76 4.29 -7.33
N ASN A 84 -5.66 3.00 -7.64
CA ASN A 84 -4.66 2.48 -8.54
C ASN A 84 -3.22 2.87 -8.14
N LEU A 85 -2.94 3.23 -6.88
CA LEU A 85 -1.56 3.53 -6.50
C LEU A 85 -0.69 2.27 -6.64
N PHE A 86 -1.27 1.10 -6.37
CA PHE A 86 -0.60 -0.19 -6.45
C PHE A 86 -1.23 -1.08 -7.49
N ALA A 87 -0.39 -1.70 -8.30
CA ALA A 87 -0.81 -2.77 -9.19
C ALA A 87 -1.06 -4.09 -8.43
N TYR A 88 -0.26 -4.35 -7.39
CA TYR A 88 -0.46 -5.45 -6.43
C TYR A 88 0.35 -5.24 -5.15
N TYR A 89 0.01 -5.99 -4.11
CA TYR A 89 0.76 -6.02 -2.84
C TYR A 89 0.74 -7.41 -2.19
N LEU A 90 1.59 -7.59 -1.19
CA LEU A 90 1.76 -8.82 -0.42
C LEU A 90 1.80 -8.50 1.08
N THR A 91 0.72 -8.78 1.80
CA THR A 91 0.52 -8.35 3.20
C THR A 91 1.27 -9.13 4.26
N GLU A 92 1.69 -10.36 3.99
CA GLU A 92 2.48 -11.21 4.88
C GLU A 92 3.85 -11.47 4.22
N GLY A 93 4.63 -10.41 4.01
CA GLY A 93 5.89 -10.48 3.27
C GLY A 93 6.80 -11.61 3.76
N TYR A 94 7.20 -11.58 5.04
CA TYR A 94 8.11 -12.59 5.58
C TYR A 94 7.47 -13.97 5.70
N GLU A 95 6.21 -14.08 6.13
CA GLU A 95 5.52 -15.38 6.20
C GLU A 95 5.49 -16.09 4.83
N LYS A 96 5.26 -15.34 3.75
CA LYS A 96 5.11 -15.91 2.39
C LYS A 96 6.41 -16.06 1.63
N LEU A 97 7.41 -15.21 1.89
CA LEU A 97 8.68 -15.21 1.14
C LEU A 97 9.88 -15.65 1.99
N GLY A 98 9.74 -15.72 3.32
CA GLY A 98 10.84 -16.00 4.24
C GLY A 98 12.04 -15.09 4.02
N ALA A 99 13.23 -15.70 4.05
CA ALA A 99 14.50 -15.04 3.76
C ALA A 99 14.87 -15.04 2.26
N THR A 100 13.89 -15.18 1.37
CA THR A 100 14.14 -15.14 -0.09
C THR A 100 14.74 -13.80 -0.50
N LEU A 101 15.75 -13.85 -1.37
CA LEU A 101 16.36 -12.66 -1.97
C LEU A 101 15.51 -12.15 -3.13
N LEU A 102 14.93 -10.96 -2.99
CA LEU A 102 14.05 -10.34 -3.96
C LEU A 102 14.82 -9.30 -4.77
N ASN A 103 14.84 -9.43 -6.09
CA ASN A 103 15.38 -8.39 -6.97
C ASN A 103 14.32 -7.30 -7.14
N VAL A 104 14.50 -6.17 -6.46
CA VAL A 104 13.50 -5.08 -6.42
C VAL A 104 13.87 -3.90 -7.32
N VAL A 105 15.15 -3.74 -7.68
CA VAL A 105 15.59 -2.90 -8.82
C VAL A 105 16.65 -3.61 -9.63
N ARG A 106 16.51 -3.58 -10.96
CA ARG A 106 17.31 -4.36 -11.92
C ARG A 106 18.09 -3.47 -12.88
N ASN A 107 19.41 -3.36 -12.70
CA ASN A 107 20.27 -2.63 -13.65
C ASN A 107 20.37 -3.32 -15.03
N ASP A 108 20.19 -4.64 -15.07
CA ASP A 108 20.25 -5.47 -16.27
C ASP A 108 18.98 -5.35 -17.14
N ARG A 109 17.99 -4.57 -16.70
CA ARG A 109 16.72 -4.36 -17.42
C ARG A 109 16.41 -2.87 -17.59
N PRO A 110 17.17 -2.14 -18.42
CA PRO A 110 17.04 -0.69 -18.57
C PRO A 110 15.81 -0.25 -19.38
N LYS A 111 15.04 -1.17 -19.98
CA LYS A 111 13.86 -0.87 -20.80
C LYS A 111 12.58 -1.39 -20.14
N ALA A 112 11.45 -0.78 -20.49
CA ALA A 112 10.13 -1.28 -20.12
C ALA A 112 9.91 -2.68 -20.69
N ARG A 113 9.07 -3.49 -20.02
CA ARG A 113 8.80 -4.87 -20.46
C ARG A 113 7.49 -4.91 -21.23
N GLU A 114 7.57 -4.87 -22.55
CA GLU A 114 6.40 -4.91 -23.44
C GLU A 114 5.92 -6.34 -23.76
N LYS A 115 6.74 -7.38 -23.51
CA LYS A 115 6.40 -8.77 -23.83
C LYS A 115 5.74 -9.53 -22.66
N VAL A 116 4.64 -10.20 -23.00
CA VAL A 116 3.66 -10.86 -22.11
C VAL A 116 4.27 -11.93 -21.18
N ASP A 117 5.37 -12.58 -21.56
CA ASP A 117 5.94 -13.70 -20.81
C ASP A 117 6.84 -13.31 -19.62
N LEU A 118 7.09 -12.01 -19.41
CA LEU A 118 7.78 -11.47 -18.23
C LEU A 118 6.83 -10.77 -17.25
N LEU A 119 5.53 -10.81 -17.54
CA LEU A 119 4.47 -10.43 -16.64
C LEU A 119 4.39 -11.55 -15.60
N ARG A 120 4.79 -11.26 -14.35
CA ARG A 120 4.41 -12.16 -13.26
C ARG A 120 2.89 -12.05 -13.16
N ARG A 121 2.20 -13.06 -13.71
CA ARG A 121 0.80 -13.32 -13.40
C ARG A 121 0.76 -13.65 -11.92
N HIS A 122 0.54 -12.64 -11.10
CA HIS A 122 -0.03 -12.89 -9.80
C HIS A 122 -1.49 -13.27 -10.09
N PRO A 123 -1.95 -14.49 -9.75
CA PRO A 123 -3.37 -14.71 -9.62
C PRO A 123 -3.80 -13.78 -8.51
N VAL A 124 -4.23 -12.59 -8.89
CA VAL A 124 -5.13 -11.81 -8.07
C VAL A 124 -6.38 -12.65 -8.11
N VAL A 125 -6.54 -13.52 -7.12
CA VAL A 125 -7.77 -14.28 -6.98
C VAL A 125 -8.85 -13.29 -6.54
N THR A 126 -9.39 -12.53 -7.48
CA THR A 126 -10.74 -11.98 -7.33
C THR A 126 -11.70 -13.14 -7.56
N LYS A 127 -11.80 -14.05 -6.58
CA LYS A 127 -12.87 -15.05 -6.57
C LYS A 127 -14.18 -14.29 -6.35
N GLY A 128 -14.97 -14.14 -7.42
CA GLY A 128 -16.38 -13.75 -7.33
C GLY A 128 -16.70 -12.41 -7.99
N SER A 129 -16.97 -12.46 -9.29
CA SER A 129 -17.96 -11.56 -9.90
C SER A 129 -18.80 -12.35 -10.89
N ASN A 130 -20.02 -12.72 -10.45
CA ASN A 130 -21.11 -12.99 -11.37
C ASN A 130 -22.09 -11.83 -11.18
N ARG A 131 -22.16 -10.94 -12.18
CA ARG A 131 -23.27 -10.00 -12.30
C ARG A 131 -24.54 -10.81 -12.56
N VAL A 132 -25.54 -10.66 -11.70
CA VAL A 132 -26.93 -10.95 -12.04
C VAL A 132 -27.48 -9.68 -12.65
N GLY A 133 -27.82 -9.71 -13.94
CA GLY A 133 -28.39 -8.55 -14.62
C GLY A 133 -28.60 -8.64 -16.12
N ASP A 134 -28.15 -9.69 -16.81
CA ASP A 134 -28.52 -9.93 -18.21
C ASP A 134 -28.76 -11.43 -18.46
N PRO A 135 -30.03 -11.89 -18.53
CA PRO A 135 -30.37 -13.27 -18.86
C PRO A 135 -30.10 -13.65 -20.32
N THR A 136 -29.64 -12.71 -21.16
CA THR A 136 -29.26 -12.97 -22.55
C THR A 136 -27.75 -12.94 -22.81
N ALA A 137 -26.94 -12.59 -21.80
CA ALA A 137 -25.49 -12.73 -21.89
C ALA A 137 -25.12 -14.23 -21.98
N PRO A 138 -24.42 -14.67 -23.05
CA PRO A 138 -24.09 -16.09 -23.21
C PRO A 138 -23.33 -16.59 -21.99
N ALA A 139 -23.85 -17.66 -21.38
CA ALA A 139 -23.21 -18.37 -20.28
C ALA A 139 -21.88 -18.96 -20.76
N GLY A 140 -20.80 -18.18 -20.71
CA GLY A 140 -19.56 -18.59 -21.34
C GLY A 140 -18.37 -17.65 -21.26
N GLU A 141 -18.40 -16.59 -20.45
CA GLU A 141 -17.16 -15.95 -20.00
C GLU A 141 -17.25 -15.74 -18.49
N GLU A 142 -16.58 -16.62 -17.74
CA GLU A 142 -16.09 -16.26 -16.41
C GLU A 142 -15.51 -14.84 -16.54
N GLU A 143 -15.93 -13.89 -15.70
CA GLU A 143 -15.09 -12.73 -15.38
C GLU A 143 -13.88 -13.31 -14.66
N ASP A 144 -13.01 -13.79 -15.52
CA ASP A 144 -12.03 -14.82 -15.32
C ASP A 144 -11.00 -14.29 -14.32
N GLY A 145 -10.35 -15.20 -13.61
CA GLY A 145 -9.12 -14.92 -12.89
C GLY A 145 -7.99 -14.51 -13.84
N ARG A 146 -8.28 -13.68 -14.85
CA ARG A 146 -7.37 -13.00 -15.74
C ARG A 146 -6.43 -12.22 -14.84
N ALA A 147 -5.30 -12.87 -14.56
CA ALA A 147 -4.19 -12.27 -13.88
C ALA A 147 -3.98 -10.87 -14.48
N ARG A 148 -4.11 -9.85 -13.64
CA ARG A 148 -3.87 -8.47 -14.07
C ARG A 148 -2.44 -8.41 -14.60
N LEU A 149 -2.32 -8.01 -15.85
CA LEU A 149 -1.05 -7.85 -16.51
C LEU A 149 -0.43 -6.53 -16.04
N VAL A 150 0.60 -6.61 -15.21
CA VAL A 150 1.34 -5.43 -14.74
C VAL A 150 2.55 -5.20 -15.61
N ILE A 151 2.45 -4.24 -16.53
CA ILE A 151 3.56 -3.79 -17.36
C ILE A 151 4.58 -3.13 -16.45
N LYS A 152 5.78 -3.72 -16.32
CA LYS A 152 6.83 -3.18 -15.46
C LYS A 152 7.60 -2.06 -16.17
N ALA A 153 7.75 -0.93 -15.47
CA ALA A 153 8.58 0.20 -15.86
C ALA A 153 10.06 -0.22 -15.98
N PRO A 154 10.90 0.57 -16.67
CA PRO A 154 12.34 0.35 -16.72
C PRO A 154 12.94 0.11 -15.33
N ARG A 155 13.75 -0.96 -15.21
CA ARG A 155 14.47 -1.37 -13.99
C ARG A 155 13.61 -1.78 -12.81
N GLN A 156 12.28 -1.64 -12.88
CA GLN A 156 11.37 -2.04 -11.81
C GLN A 156 11.49 -3.55 -11.55
N GLY A 157 11.62 -3.96 -10.29
CA GLY A 157 11.75 -5.35 -9.89
C GLY A 157 10.43 -5.99 -9.44
N ALA A 158 10.53 -6.82 -8.40
CA ALA A 158 9.40 -7.54 -7.83
C ALA A 158 8.41 -6.64 -7.06
N PHE A 159 8.91 -5.62 -6.39
CA PHE A 159 8.15 -4.65 -5.59
C PHE A 159 8.85 -3.29 -5.69
N ASP A 160 8.17 -2.22 -5.30
CA ASP A 160 8.62 -0.82 -5.38
C ASP A 160 8.86 -0.19 -4.00
N ASN A 161 8.18 -0.73 -2.98
CA ASN A 161 8.32 -0.30 -1.61
C ASN A 161 7.95 -1.41 -0.62
N ILE A 162 8.32 -1.16 0.63
CA ILE A 162 7.96 -1.98 1.79
C ILE A 162 7.43 -1.07 2.89
N HIS A 163 6.38 -1.53 3.57
CA HIS A 163 5.90 -0.95 4.82
C HIS A 163 5.94 -2.01 5.92
N ILE A 164 6.33 -1.61 7.12
CA ILE A 164 6.41 -2.49 8.28
C ILE A 164 5.67 -1.80 9.43
N ALA A 165 4.53 -2.36 9.82
CA ALA A 165 3.60 -1.75 10.77
C ALA A 165 2.97 -2.82 11.67
N PRO A 166 2.37 -2.42 12.80
CA PRO A 166 1.54 -3.31 13.58
C PRO A 166 0.34 -3.78 12.77
N ARG A 167 -0.17 -4.95 13.15
CA ARG A 167 -1.48 -5.39 12.71
C ARG A 167 -2.54 -4.71 13.56
N MET A 168 -3.72 -4.58 13.01
CA MET A 168 -4.89 -4.05 13.70
C MET A 168 -5.97 -5.11 13.85
N ARG A 169 -6.89 -4.87 14.77
CA ARG A 169 -8.14 -5.62 14.90
C ARG A 169 -9.31 -4.67 15.11
N LEU A 170 -10.46 -5.08 14.59
CA LEU A 170 -11.75 -4.52 14.99
C LEU A 170 -12.22 -5.29 16.23
N PRO A 171 -12.45 -4.62 17.39
CA PRO A 171 -12.62 -5.31 18.67
C PRO A 171 -14.07 -5.77 18.90
N PHE A 172 -14.64 -6.56 17.99
CA PHE A 172 -15.96 -7.17 18.19
C PHE A 172 -16.02 -8.61 17.66
N GLU A 173 -16.82 -9.46 18.31
CA GLU A 173 -17.04 -10.85 17.89
C GLU A 173 -18.12 -10.98 16.81
N LYS A 174 -19.01 -9.98 16.71
CA LYS A 174 -20.11 -9.91 15.75
C LYS A 174 -20.18 -8.49 15.21
N ALA A 175 -19.97 -8.32 13.91
CA ALA A 175 -20.33 -7.08 13.24
C ALA A 175 -21.75 -7.19 12.71
N LEU A 176 -22.55 -6.16 13.00
CA LEU A 176 -23.56 -5.74 12.05
C LEU A 176 -22.91 -4.83 11.03
N VAL A 177 -23.01 -5.25 9.77
CA VAL A 177 -22.68 -4.43 8.61
C VAL A 177 -23.98 -3.78 8.19
N GLU A 178 -24.08 -2.47 8.45
CA GLU A 178 -25.21 -1.65 8.03
C GLU A 178 -24.79 -0.88 6.79
N GLU A 179 -25.43 -1.19 5.67
CA GLU A 179 -25.44 -0.32 4.50
C GLU A 179 -26.40 0.83 4.80
N ILE A 180 -25.85 2.03 5.05
CA ILE A 180 -26.68 3.24 5.16
C ILE A 180 -27.13 3.57 3.73
N GLY A 181 -28.35 3.15 3.41
CA GLY A 181 -28.94 3.36 2.11
C GLY A 181 -28.98 4.83 1.73
N SER A 182 -28.87 5.08 0.42
CA SER A 182 -29.35 6.30 -0.23
C SER A 182 -30.73 6.65 0.36
N PRO A 183 -31.09 7.93 0.60
CA PRO A 183 -32.32 8.35 1.28
C PRO A 183 -33.64 7.73 0.75
N ASN A 184 -33.59 7.04 -0.40
CA ASN A 184 -34.71 6.34 -1.03
C ASN A 184 -34.78 4.81 -0.74
N LEU A 185 -33.81 4.20 -0.05
CA LEU A 185 -33.82 2.78 0.33
C LEU A 185 -34.17 2.63 1.82
N LEU A 186 -35.42 2.27 2.12
CA LEU A 186 -35.97 2.21 3.48
C LEU A 186 -35.56 0.99 4.32
N ILE A 187 -34.71 0.10 3.79
CA ILE A 187 -34.32 -1.13 4.49
C ILE A 187 -32.79 -1.14 4.63
N PRO A 188 -32.23 -0.88 5.83
CA PRO A 188 -30.81 -1.10 6.07
C PRO A 188 -30.52 -2.58 5.86
N LEU A 189 -29.69 -2.89 4.87
CA LEU A 189 -29.20 -4.24 4.68
C LEU A 189 -28.24 -4.53 5.82
N THR A 190 -28.70 -5.36 6.77
CA THR A 190 -27.95 -5.76 7.95
C THR A 190 -27.38 -7.16 7.72
N GLY A 191 -26.07 -7.24 7.47
CA GLY A 191 -25.35 -8.50 7.44
C GLY A 191 -24.81 -8.84 8.83
N ARG A 192 -25.09 -10.04 9.35
CA ARG A 192 -24.33 -10.56 10.50
C ARG A 192 -23.01 -11.12 9.99
N VAL A 193 -21.91 -10.58 10.48
CA VAL A 193 -20.58 -11.19 10.33
C VAL A 193 -20.53 -12.38 11.27
N ALA A 194 -20.77 -13.57 10.74
CA ALA A 194 -20.72 -14.81 11.52
C ALA A 194 -19.28 -15.27 11.81
N ASP A 195 -18.28 -14.68 11.14
CA ASP A 195 -16.88 -15.13 11.18
C ASP A 195 -15.92 -13.96 10.90
N ALA A 196 -15.42 -13.33 11.97
CA ALA A 196 -14.48 -12.20 11.90
C ALA A 196 -13.19 -12.53 11.13
N ALA A 197 -12.73 -13.78 11.20
CA ALA A 197 -11.54 -14.25 10.50
C ALA A 197 -11.76 -14.32 8.98
N LYS A 198 -12.93 -14.80 8.52
CA LYS A 198 -13.32 -14.72 7.10
C LYS A 198 -13.38 -13.28 6.61
N TRP A 199 -13.72 -12.35 7.50
CA TRP A 199 -13.80 -10.93 7.19
C TRP A 199 -12.48 -10.17 7.38
N LYS A 200 -11.40 -10.85 7.76
CA LYS A 200 -10.08 -10.23 7.98
C LYS A 200 -10.11 -9.10 9.02
N MET A 201 -11.06 -9.18 9.96
CA MET A 201 -11.24 -8.16 11.00
C MET A 201 -10.23 -8.30 12.14
N ASP A 202 -9.65 -9.48 12.34
CA ASP A 202 -8.64 -9.75 13.38
C ASP A 202 -7.20 -9.51 12.94
N ASP A 203 -6.96 -9.22 11.65
CA ASP A 203 -5.63 -8.98 11.09
C ASP A 203 -5.68 -7.91 10.00
N VAL A 204 -6.19 -6.73 10.37
CA VAL A 204 -6.24 -5.56 9.49
C VAL A 204 -4.81 -5.04 9.31
N VAL A 205 -4.41 -4.85 8.05
CA VAL A 205 -3.08 -4.34 7.70
C VAL A 205 -3.16 -2.84 7.48
N MET A 206 -2.25 -2.07 8.09
CA MET A 206 -2.24 -0.59 8.07
C MET A 206 -1.85 0.03 6.72
N ALA A 207 -1.94 -0.72 5.63
CA ALA A 207 -1.27 -0.40 4.40
C ALA A 207 -2.27 -0.25 3.25
N PRO A 208 -1.92 0.54 2.23
CA PRO A 208 -0.58 1.05 1.93
C PRO A 208 -0.20 2.42 2.55
N PHE A 209 -1.12 3.08 3.24
CA PHE A 209 -0.87 4.39 3.83
C PHE A 209 -0.85 4.30 5.35
N CYS A 210 0.20 3.69 5.87
CA CYS A 210 0.38 3.60 7.32
C CYS A 210 0.68 5.01 7.85
N ALA A 211 -0.30 5.66 8.46
CA ALA A 211 -0.20 7.05 8.91
C ALA A 211 0.44 7.17 10.29
N HIS A 212 0.60 6.05 10.99
CA HIS A 212 1.16 5.96 12.32
C HIS A 212 1.85 4.60 12.52
N ASP A 213 2.79 4.60 13.45
CA ASP A 213 3.66 3.50 13.85
C ASP A 213 4.24 2.62 12.72
N CYS A 214 4.63 3.22 11.59
CA CYS A 214 5.07 2.45 10.44
C CYS A 214 6.43 2.88 9.91
N PHE A 215 7.26 1.89 9.60
CA PHE A 215 8.49 2.05 8.85
C PHE A 215 8.21 1.93 7.35
N HIS A 216 8.67 2.90 6.55
CA HIS A 216 8.46 3.01 5.12
C HIS A 216 9.80 3.09 4.39
N LEU A 217 9.92 2.35 3.30
CA LEU A 217 11.04 2.47 2.38
C LEU A 217 10.55 2.32 0.94
N HIS A 218 10.78 3.36 0.15
CA HIS A 218 10.47 3.40 -1.28
C HIS A 218 11.77 3.48 -2.07
N TRP A 219 11.98 2.55 -2.99
CA TRP A 219 13.04 2.65 -4.01
C TRP A 219 12.46 3.03 -5.38
N ARG A 220 11.14 3.19 -5.46
CA ARG A 220 10.38 3.75 -6.57
C ARG A 220 9.03 4.26 -6.04
N TRP A 221 8.51 5.26 -6.73
CA TRP A 221 7.12 5.72 -6.61
C TRP A 221 6.40 5.55 -7.95
N SER A 222 5.08 5.64 -7.96
CA SER A 222 4.28 5.74 -9.19
C SER A 222 4.65 6.97 -10.02
N ASP A 223 4.31 6.96 -11.31
CA ASP A 223 4.54 8.08 -12.24
C ASP A 223 3.63 9.28 -11.97
N CYS A 224 2.56 9.12 -11.20
CA CYS A 224 1.74 10.22 -10.71
C CYS A 224 2.37 11.03 -9.57
N ALA A 225 3.41 10.49 -8.90
CA ALA A 225 4.10 11.19 -7.82
C ALA A 225 5.21 12.10 -8.37
N SER A 226 4.86 13.36 -8.61
CA SER A 226 5.73 14.34 -9.28
C SER A 226 6.55 15.22 -8.34
N ASP A 227 6.31 15.12 -7.02
CA ASP A 227 7.14 15.81 -6.04
C ASP A 227 8.62 15.44 -6.20
N PRO A 228 9.58 16.38 -6.03
CA PRO A 228 11.01 16.08 -6.20
C PRO A 228 11.48 14.90 -5.35
N TRP A 229 10.98 14.77 -4.12
CA TRP A 229 11.36 13.68 -3.21
C TRP A 229 10.81 12.31 -3.62
N ALA A 230 9.78 12.25 -4.47
CA ALA A 230 9.21 11.03 -5.03
C ALA A 230 9.81 10.68 -6.41
N CYS A 231 10.41 11.65 -7.08
CA CYS A 231 11.06 11.46 -8.37
C CYS A 231 12.30 10.56 -8.28
N GLY A 232 12.46 9.70 -9.29
CA GLY A 232 13.58 8.78 -9.42
C GLY A 232 14.80 9.37 -10.13
N TRP A 233 15.67 8.47 -10.60
CA TRP A 233 16.98 8.79 -11.14
C TRP A 233 16.99 8.92 -12.68
N SER A 234 17.59 10.00 -13.20
CA SER A 234 17.87 10.22 -14.62
C SER A 234 19.37 10.33 -14.91
N SER A 235 19.73 10.61 -16.17
CA SER A 235 21.10 10.96 -16.53
C SER A 235 21.62 12.21 -15.80
N LEU A 236 20.73 13.09 -15.32
CA LEU A 236 21.08 14.30 -14.59
C LEU A 236 21.27 14.07 -13.07
N GLY A 237 20.83 12.90 -12.56
CA GLY A 237 20.93 12.55 -11.16
C GLY A 237 19.59 12.19 -10.51
N PRO A 238 19.52 12.18 -9.17
CA PRO A 238 18.31 11.81 -8.45
C PRO A 238 17.21 12.87 -8.57
N TYR A 239 15.99 12.54 -8.11
CA TYR A 239 14.89 13.50 -7.96
C TYR A 239 14.45 14.19 -9.27
N SER A 240 14.52 13.50 -10.40
CA SER A 240 14.38 14.13 -11.72
C SER A 240 13.28 13.57 -12.61
N VAL A 241 12.85 12.32 -12.40
CA VAL A 241 11.84 11.69 -13.27
C VAL A 241 10.78 10.99 -12.43
N PRO A 242 9.50 11.44 -12.46
CA PRO A 242 8.38 10.72 -11.84
C PRO A 242 8.31 9.28 -12.34
N GLY A 243 8.00 8.34 -11.46
CA GLY A 243 7.87 6.92 -11.84
C GLY A 243 9.20 6.20 -12.16
N ALA A 244 10.35 6.87 -12.15
CA ALA A 244 11.64 6.21 -12.30
C ALA A 244 12.09 5.57 -10.98
N CYS A 245 12.95 4.55 -11.06
CA CYS A 245 13.59 4.00 -9.86
C CYS A 245 14.46 5.08 -9.20
N MET A 246 14.41 5.18 -7.87
CA MET A 246 15.24 6.08 -7.06
C MET A 246 16.69 5.57 -6.90
N ILE A 247 17.01 4.43 -7.49
CA ILE A 247 18.33 3.80 -7.43
C ILE A 247 19.16 4.24 -8.64
N PRO A 248 20.44 4.65 -8.48
CA PRO A 248 21.33 5.01 -9.58
C PRO A 248 21.35 3.98 -10.71
N HIS A 249 21.52 4.40 -11.96
CA HIS A 249 21.46 3.50 -13.13
C HIS A 249 22.51 2.39 -13.10
N ASN A 250 23.66 2.61 -12.49
CA ASN A 250 24.72 1.61 -12.33
C ASN A 250 24.54 0.71 -11.10
N GLN A 251 23.37 0.77 -10.43
CA GLN A 251 23.07 -0.02 -9.24
C GLN A 251 21.88 -0.97 -9.44
N THR A 252 22.01 -2.17 -8.85
CA THR A 252 20.92 -3.13 -8.60
C THR A 252 20.60 -3.12 -7.12
N LEU A 253 19.34 -3.35 -6.78
CA LEU A 253 18.88 -3.48 -5.40
C LEU A 253 18.20 -4.84 -5.21
N ASP A 254 18.74 -5.60 -4.26
CA ASP A 254 18.08 -6.76 -3.70
C ASP A 254 17.55 -6.44 -2.29
N LEU A 255 16.43 -7.07 -1.95
CA LEU A 255 15.82 -7.00 -0.62
C LEU A 255 15.74 -8.42 -0.06
N ARG A 256 16.14 -8.59 1.21
CA ARG A 256 15.91 -9.83 1.95
C ARG A 256 15.25 -9.51 3.27
N MET A 257 14.07 -10.08 3.53
CA MET A 257 13.46 -10.00 4.85
C MET A 257 14.19 -10.95 5.80
N ARG A 258 14.47 -10.47 7.02
CA ARG A 258 15.12 -11.26 8.07
C ARG A 258 14.10 -11.74 9.11
N SER A 259 13.03 -10.97 9.29
CA SER A 259 11.84 -11.26 10.08
C SER A 259 10.67 -10.40 9.55
N ASP A 260 9.51 -10.45 10.19
CA ASP A 260 8.38 -9.55 9.90
C ASP A 260 8.68 -8.06 10.13
N HIS A 261 9.76 -7.73 10.84
CA HIS A 261 10.12 -6.36 11.23
C HIS A 261 11.56 -5.96 10.88
N GLN A 262 12.28 -6.79 10.13
CA GLN A 262 13.69 -6.56 9.78
C GLN A 262 13.95 -6.86 8.31
N ILE A 263 14.72 -5.99 7.66
CA ILE A 263 15.16 -6.16 6.27
C ILE A 263 16.67 -5.96 6.12
N ALA A 264 17.23 -6.65 5.14
CA ALA A 264 18.53 -6.33 4.56
C ALA A 264 18.32 -5.69 3.18
N TYR A 265 18.71 -4.43 3.06
CA TYR A 265 18.78 -3.67 1.82
C TYR A 265 20.18 -3.88 1.22
N ILE A 266 20.26 -4.59 0.10
CA ILE A 266 21.53 -5.05 -0.50
C ILE A 266 21.70 -4.38 -1.86
N ALA A 267 22.47 -3.30 -1.89
CA ALA A 267 22.71 -2.54 -3.11
C ALA A 267 24.08 -2.84 -3.70
N LYS A 268 24.11 -3.05 -5.02
CA LYS A 268 25.31 -3.45 -5.77
C LYS A 268 25.56 -2.43 -6.86
N ALA A 269 26.65 -1.66 -6.75
CA ALA A 269 27.12 -0.77 -7.81
C ALA A 269 28.14 -1.49 -8.68
N THR A 270 28.05 -1.31 -9.99
CA THR A 270 29.01 -1.82 -10.97
C THR A 270 29.69 -0.66 -11.71
N ASN A 271 30.90 -0.90 -12.23
CA ASN A 271 31.65 0.07 -13.05
C ASN A 271 31.81 1.43 -12.35
N VAL A 272 32.30 1.42 -11.10
CA VAL A 272 32.49 2.65 -10.32
C VAL A 272 33.79 3.33 -10.76
N PRO A 273 33.73 4.54 -11.35
CA PRO A 273 34.93 5.21 -11.83
C PRO A 273 35.83 5.69 -10.69
N ALA A 274 37.13 5.78 -10.96
CA ALA A 274 38.09 6.41 -10.06
C ALA A 274 37.65 7.85 -9.73
N ASN A 275 37.81 8.23 -8.46
CA ASN A 275 37.51 9.55 -7.92
C ASN A 275 36.04 10.01 -8.05
N LYS A 276 35.12 9.11 -8.45
CA LYS A 276 33.68 9.37 -8.43
C LYS A 276 33.05 8.73 -7.20
N GLY A 277 32.25 9.51 -6.50
CA GLY A 277 31.49 9.04 -5.35
C GLY A 277 30.28 8.23 -5.78
N VAL A 278 29.95 7.18 -5.02
CA VAL A 278 28.72 6.41 -5.18
C VAL A 278 27.99 6.39 -3.85
N THR A 279 26.72 6.76 -3.88
CA THR A 279 25.84 6.77 -2.71
C THR A 279 24.88 5.58 -2.78
N PHE A 280 24.68 4.93 -1.64
CA PHE A 280 23.68 3.88 -1.45
C PHE A 280 22.58 4.39 -0.51
N CYS A 281 21.33 4.02 -0.80
CA CYS A 281 20.13 4.42 -0.03
C CYS A 281 20.02 5.95 0.20
N HIS A 282 20.29 6.75 -0.83
CA HIS A 282 20.20 8.22 -0.73
C HIS A 282 18.78 8.74 -0.41
N HIS A 283 17.77 7.91 -0.64
CA HIS A 283 16.35 8.28 -0.57
C HIS A 283 15.85 8.15 0.87
N GLY A 284 16.68 7.55 1.73
CA GLY A 284 16.38 7.32 3.12
C GLY A 284 15.22 6.35 3.30
N THR A 285 14.75 6.32 4.55
CA THR A 285 13.57 5.60 5.00
C THR A 285 12.77 6.58 5.86
N ALA A 286 11.53 6.25 6.17
CA ALA A 286 10.70 7.06 7.04
C ALA A 286 10.06 6.22 8.14
N TYR A 287 9.87 6.84 9.30
CA TYR A 287 9.05 6.29 10.38
C TYR A 287 7.88 7.24 10.66
N ALA A 288 6.66 6.78 10.39
CA ALA A 288 5.44 7.50 10.72
C ALA A 288 5.15 7.30 12.21
N LEU A 289 5.19 8.39 13.00
CA LEU A 289 4.85 8.37 14.43
C LEU A 289 3.47 8.94 14.72
N MET A 290 2.93 9.75 13.80
CA MET A 290 1.70 10.50 14.02
C MET A 290 1.04 10.83 12.70
N VAL A 291 -0.28 10.96 12.80
CA VAL A 291 -1.19 11.23 11.70
C VAL A 291 -1.24 12.73 11.43
N GLY A 292 -0.96 13.14 10.20
CA GLY A 292 -1.12 14.53 9.78
C GLY A 292 -2.59 14.87 9.44
N LYS A 293 -2.94 16.16 9.42
CA LYS A 293 -4.31 16.65 9.09
C LYS A 293 -4.90 16.07 7.81
N GLN A 294 -4.06 15.79 6.81
CA GLN A 294 -4.47 15.20 5.53
C GLN A 294 -5.12 13.83 5.69
N VAL A 295 -4.65 13.03 6.64
CA VAL A 295 -5.22 11.69 6.90
C VAL A 295 -6.53 11.79 7.69
N GLU A 296 -6.76 12.85 8.46
CA GLU A 296 -8.09 13.05 9.03
C GLU A 296 -9.13 13.38 7.94
N GLY A 297 -8.75 14.19 6.95
CA GLY A 297 -9.55 14.39 5.73
C GLY A 297 -9.80 13.06 5.00
N ALA A 298 -8.79 12.19 4.91
CA ALA A 298 -8.93 10.85 4.35
C ALA A 298 -10.05 10.03 4.96
N ARG A 299 -10.10 10.00 6.30
CA ARG A 299 -11.05 9.18 7.04
C ARG A 299 -12.48 9.64 6.81
N ALA A 300 -12.67 10.97 6.73
CA ALA A 300 -13.95 11.55 6.36
C ALA A 300 -14.34 11.15 4.92
N SER A 301 -13.42 11.23 3.96
CA SER A 301 -13.68 10.82 2.58
C SER A 301 -13.97 9.34 2.42
N VAL A 302 -13.31 8.45 3.17
CA VAL A 302 -13.65 7.02 3.19
C VAL A 302 -15.08 6.81 3.69
N LEU A 303 -15.51 7.54 4.72
CA LEU A 303 -16.89 7.43 5.20
C LEU A 303 -17.93 7.87 4.14
N ILE A 304 -17.64 8.93 3.38
CA ILE A 304 -18.58 9.52 2.40
C ILE A 304 -18.52 8.80 1.05
N GLY A 305 -17.33 8.40 0.59
CA GLY A 305 -17.10 7.80 -0.72
C GLY A 305 -17.54 6.35 -0.83
N HIS A 306 -17.79 5.70 0.30
CA HIS A 306 -18.48 4.43 0.33
C HIS A 306 -19.98 4.72 0.26
N SER A 307 -20.58 4.50 -0.90
CA SER A 307 -22.02 4.32 -1.04
C SER A 307 -22.27 2.85 -1.39
N PRO A 308 -22.83 2.06 -0.45
CA PRO A 308 -23.27 2.46 0.88
C PRO A 308 -22.15 2.71 1.87
N SER A 309 -22.37 3.61 2.83
CA SER A 309 -21.38 3.84 3.89
C SER A 309 -21.37 2.65 4.83
N LEU A 310 -20.17 2.12 5.08
CA LEU A 310 -19.99 0.94 5.91
C LEU A 310 -19.73 1.37 7.35
N GLN A 311 -20.53 0.85 8.26
CA GLN A 311 -20.23 0.91 9.69
C GLN A 311 -20.24 -0.49 10.30
N PHE A 312 -19.37 -0.70 11.27
CA PHE A 312 -19.33 -1.91 12.08
C PHE A 312 -19.91 -1.59 13.44
N ARG A 313 -20.80 -2.43 13.95
CA ARG A 313 -21.44 -2.21 15.25
C ARG A 313 -21.43 -3.47 16.08
N ASP A 314 -21.17 -3.29 17.37
CA ASP A 314 -21.49 -4.22 18.46
C ASP A 314 -22.61 -3.65 19.34
N ASP A 315 -23.00 -4.34 20.40
CA ASP A 315 -24.10 -3.91 21.29
C ASP A 315 -23.86 -2.56 21.98
N LYS A 316 -22.62 -2.07 22.02
CA LYS A 316 -22.19 -0.89 22.79
C LYS A 316 -21.70 0.26 21.92
N LYS A 317 -21.17 -0.02 20.73
CA LYS A 317 -20.40 0.96 19.96
C LYS A 317 -20.54 0.78 18.45
N VAL A 318 -20.43 1.91 17.75
CA VAL A 318 -20.32 1.99 16.30
C VAL A 318 -18.90 2.41 15.92
N TRP A 319 -18.29 1.61 15.06
CA TRP A 319 -16.96 1.78 14.51
C TRP A 319 -17.08 2.19 13.04
N ARG A 320 -16.57 3.37 12.73
CA ARG A 320 -16.55 4.03 11.41
C ARG A 320 -15.11 4.38 11.08
N ALA A 321 -14.81 4.60 9.80
CA ALA A 321 -13.50 5.08 9.38
C ALA A 321 -13.04 6.35 10.15
N THR A 322 -13.98 7.23 10.50
CA THR A 322 -13.71 8.49 11.23
C THR A 322 -13.40 8.33 12.72
N ASN A 323 -13.76 7.21 13.35
CA ASN A 323 -13.47 6.97 14.77
C ASN A 323 -12.65 5.69 15.03
N SER A 324 -12.37 4.90 13.99
CA SER A 324 -11.62 3.66 14.08
C SER A 324 -10.61 3.53 12.96
N TRP A 325 -9.34 3.35 13.30
CA TRP A 325 -8.29 3.13 12.31
C TRP A 325 -8.37 1.74 11.69
N ALA A 326 -8.71 0.72 12.48
CA ALA A 326 -8.97 -0.61 11.97
C ALA A 326 -10.12 -0.57 10.95
N ALA A 327 -11.21 0.17 11.22
CA ALA A 327 -12.30 0.33 10.24
C ALA A 327 -11.84 1.10 9.00
N PHE A 328 -11.05 2.18 9.17
CA PHE A 328 -10.50 2.96 8.06
C PHE A 328 -9.64 2.10 7.13
N TYR A 329 -8.65 1.39 7.67
CA TYR A 329 -7.77 0.54 6.87
C TYR A 329 -8.49 -0.66 6.26
N TRP A 330 -9.47 -1.22 6.97
CA TRP A 330 -10.32 -2.24 6.42
C TRP A 330 -11.09 -1.72 5.21
N GLN A 331 -11.73 -0.54 5.31
CA GLN A 331 -12.51 0.06 4.22
C GLN A 331 -11.65 0.50 3.03
N LEU A 332 -10.40 0.91 3.27
CA LEU A 332 -9.45 1.15 2.18
C LEU A 332 -9.15 -0.12 1.38
N ARG A 333 -9.09 -1.28 2.05
CA ARG A 333 -8.68 -2.55 1.44
C ARG A 333 -9.83 -3.44 1.00
N TYR A 334 -11.03 -3.28 1.53
CA TYR A 334 -12.13 -4.20 1.26
C TYR A 334 -13.37 -3.45 0.80
N ASP A 335 -13.96 -3.97 -0.27
CA ASP A 335 -15.32 -3.65 -0.70
C ASP A 335 -16.29 -4.72 -0.21
N LEU A 336 -17.58 -4.40 -0.17
CA LEU A 336 -18.61 -5.39 0.12
C LEU A 336 -19.33 -5.82 -1.14
N ARG A 337 -19.45 -7.15 -1.32
CA ARG A 337 -20.23 -7.73 -2.41
C ARG A 337 -21.32 -8.60 -1.82
N ALA A 338 -22.57 -8.26 -2.14
CA ALA A 338 -23.70 -9.13 -1.86
C ALA A 338 -23.69 -10.29 -2.85
N ARG A 339 -23.74 -11.52 -2.33
CA ARG A 339 -23.97 -12.75 -3.09
C ARG A 339 -25.02 -13.56 -2.35
N ASP A 340 -26.12 -13.88 -3.02
CA ASP A 340 -27.24 -14.62 -2.42
C ASP A 340 -27.72 -13.98 -1.10
N PHE A 341 -27.79 -12.64 -1.07
CA PHE A 341 -28.12 -11.81 0.11
C PHE A 341 -27.12 -11.92 1.28
N VAL A 342 -25.95 -12.52 1.06
CA VAL A 342 -24.85 -12.57 2.03
C VAL A 342 -23.73 -11.66 1.56
N TYR A 343 -23.35 -10.69 2.39
CA TYR A 343 -22.18 -9.86 2.11
C TYR A 343 -20.89 -10.64 2.33
N GLN A 344 -19.95 -10.46 1.42
CA GLN A 344 -18.60 -10.97 1.53
C GLN A 344 -17.62 -9.83 1.26
N PRO A 345 -16.53 -9.70 2.04
CA PRO A 345 -15.50 -8.75 1.72
C PRO A 345 -14.72 -9.19 0.50
N ARG A 346 -14.52 -8.26 -0.42
CA ARG A 346 -13.67 -8.40 -1.59
C ARG A 346 -12.51 -7.45 -1.46
N GLU A 347 -11.30 -7.98 -1.50
CA GLU A 347 -10.09 -7.15 -1.45
C GLU A 347 -10.01 -6.24 -2.69
N ARG A 348 -9.74 -4.97 -2.44
CA ARG A 348 -9.53 -3.89 -3.40
C ARG A 348 -8.06 -3.92 -3.81
N LEU A 349 -7.84 -4.02 -5.12
CA LEU A 349 -6.57 -3.66 -5.73
C LEU A 349 -6.59 -2.23 -6.27
N ASP A 350 -7.76 -1.81 -6.76
CA ASP A 350 -8.04 -0.42 -7.07
C ASP A 350 -8.62 0.18 -5.79
N ILE A 351 -7.81 0.94 -5.05
CA ILE A 351 -8.32 1.76 -3.95
C ILE A 351 -9.16 2.89 -4.58
N TYR A 352 -9.88 3.72 -3.83
CA TYR A 352 -10.73 4.78 -4.43
C TYR A 352 -9.94 6.04 -4.72
N ASP A 353 -10.29 6.70 -5.82
CA ASP A 353 -9.87 8.07 -6.05
C ASP A 353 -10.71 8.93 -5.13
N LEU A 354 -10.15 9.28 -3.97
CA LEU A 354 -10.87 10.13 -3.05
C LEU A 354 -10.78 11.60 -3.45
N SER A 355 -10.22 11.94 -4.63
CA SER A 355 -10.08 13.29 -5.18
C SER A 355 -11.36 14.01 -5.59
N GLY A 356 -12.48 13.30 -5.70
CA GLY A 356 -13.79 13.91 -5.95
C GLY A 356 -14.50 14.42 -4.69
N LEU A 357 -14.06 14.03 -3.48
CA LEU A 357 -14.85 14.13 -2.25
C LEU A 357 -14.43 15.24 -1.29
N LEU A 358 -13.20 15.75 -1.38
CA LEU A 358 -12.71 16.90 -0.60
C LEU A 358 -12.90 18.22 -1.37
N GLY A 359 -13.98 18.34 -2.13
CA GLY A 359 -14.42 19.59 -2.76
C GLY A 359 -14.85 20.64 -1.74
N MET A 360 -13.89 21.11 -0.93
CA MET A 360 -13.98 22.26 -0.04
C MET A 360 -12.94 23.31 -0.44
#